data_AF-A0A8J6BJF5-F1
#
_entry.id   AF-A0A8J6BJF5-F1
#
_cell.length_a   1.000
_cell.length_b   1.000
_cell.length_c   1.000
_cell.angle_alpha   90.00
_cell.angle_beta   90.00
_cell.angle_gamma   90.00
#
_symmetry.space_group_name_H-M   'P 1'
#
loop_
_entity.id
_entity.type
_entity.pdbx_description
1 polymer ?
#
loop_
_entity_poly.entity_id
_entity_poly.type
_entity_poly.pdbx_seq_one_letter_code
_entity_poly.pdbx_strand_id
1 'polypeptide(L)'
;MGRSRWISPSTPPASSPSSICWYQHNYWKFQFQFMVSSDMTKKRCWNIVATVNLDCRLDLKQIALQARNAEYNPKRFAAVIMRIREPKTTALIFASGKMVCTGAKSEEHSKLASRKYARIIQKLGFPAKFKDFKIQNIVGSCDVKFPIRLEGLAYSHGAFSSYEPELFPGLIYRMKQPKIVLLIFVSGKIVLTGAKYREETYTAFENIYPVLTEYRKSQR
;
A
#
# COMPACT_ATOMS: atom_id res chain seq x y z
N MET A 1 -9.11 25.27 8.06
CA MET A 1 -9.41 24.64 6.74
C MET A 1 -8.16 24.71 5.86
N GLY A 2 -7.27 23.72 5.93
CA GLY A 2 -6.07 23.68 5.09
C GLY A 2 -6.24 22.65 3.97
N ARG A 3 -6.46 23.10 2.73
CA ARG A 3 -6.41 22.22 1.56
C ARG A 3 -4.96 21.89 1.27
N SER A 4 -4.55 20.65 1.52
CA SER A 4 -3.27 20.12 1.05
C SER A 4 -3.24 20.16 -0.48
N ARG A 5 -2.25 20.87 -1.02
CA ARG A 5 -2.03 21.12 -2.45
C ARG A 5 -1.54 19.83 -3.10
N TRP A 6 -2.31 19.32 -4.06
CA TRP A 6 -2.02 18.08 -4.78
C TRP A 6 -0.95 18.33 -5.83
N ILE A 7 0.22 17.70 -5.68
CA ILE A 7 1.26 17.69 -6.72
C ILE A 7 0.87 16.64 -7.78
N SER A 8 0.75 17.08 -9.02
CA SER A 8 0.37 16.28 -10.19
C SER A 8 1.55 15.41 -10.64
N PRO A 9 1.40 14.10 -10.85
CA PRO A 9 2.35 13.33 -11.65
C PRO A 9 2.08 13.58 -13.14
N SER A 10 3.12 13.94 -13.89
CA SER A 10 3.09 14.01 -15.35
C SER A 10 2.75 12.64 -15.96
N THR A 11 2.11 12.62 -17.13
CA THR A 11 1.70 11.40 -17.84
C THR A 11 2.88 10.50 -18.24
N PRO A 12 2.75 9.16 -18.16
CA PRO A 12 3.79 8.23 -18.61
C PRO A 12 3.89 8.18 -20.14
N PRO A 13 5.08 7.98 -20.73
CA PRO A 13 5.24 7.67 -22.14
C PRO A 13 4.87 6.20 -22.42
N ALA A 14 4.32 5.93 -23.59
CA ALA A 14 3.93 4.60 -24.02
C ALA A 14 5.14 3.77 -24.48
N SER A 15 5.17 2.51 -24.05
CA SER A 15 5.94 1.37 -24.59
C SER A 15 7.47 1.52 -24.69
N SER A 16 8.14 1.53 -23.54
CA SER A 16 9.59 1.25 -23.42
C SER A 16 9.91 0.43 -22.16
N PRO A 17 11.09 -0.20 -22.03
CA PRO A 17 11.49 -0.95 -20.81
C PRO A 17 11.47 -0.09 -19.54
N SER A 18 11.55 1.24 -19.69
CA SER A 18 11.38 2.23 -18.62
C SER A 18 9.94 2.35 -18.08
N SER A 19 8.94 1.75 -18.73
CA SER A 19 7.55 1.68 -18.26
C SER A 19 7.44 0.86 -16.98
N ILE A 20 8.20 -0.23 -16.84
CA ILE A 20 8.20 -1.09 -15.64
C ILE A 20 8.77 -0.34 -14.44
N CYS A 21 9.82 0.46 -14.65
CA CYS A 21 10.39 1.34 -13.63
C CYS A 21 9.42 2.48 -13.26
N TRP A 22 8.68 3.04 -14.24
CA TRP A 22 7.63 4.03 -14.00
C TRP A 22 6.44 3.48 -13.20
N TYR A 23 6.01 2.26 -13.51
CA TYR A 23 5.00 1.53 -12.76
C TYR A 23 5.50 1.23 -11.35
N GLN A 24 6.71 0.71 -11.17
CA GLN A 24 7.26 0.48 -9.83
C GLN A 24 7.35 1.79 -9.05
N HIS A 25 8.01 2.83 -9.57
CA HIS A 25 8.26 4.09 -8.86
C HIS A 25 6.95 4.82 -8.47
N ASN A 26 5.95 4.85 -9.36
CA ASN A 26 4.64 5.43 -9.02
C ASN A 26 3.75 4.49 -8.22
N TYR A 27 3.92 3.16 -8.32
CA TYR A 27 3.25 2.21 -7.44
C TYR A 27 3.74 2.35 -6.00
N TRP A 28 5.04 2.61 -5.78
CA TRP A 28 5.58 2.94 -4.45
C TRP A 28 5.04 4.27 -3.93
N LYS A 29 5.03 5.35 -4.73
CA LYS A 29 4.41 6.63 -4.33
C LYS A 29 2.91 6.52 -4.09
N PHE A 30 2.19 5.74 -4.90
CA PHE A 30 0.75 5.52 -4.80
C PHE A 30 0.37 4.60 -3.63
N GLN A 31 1.11 3.51 -3.41
CA GLN A 31 1.00 2.68 -2.20
C GLN A 31 1.31 3.53 -0.96
N PHE A 32 2.36 4.35 -0.99
CA PHE A 32 2.74 5.23 0.12
C PHE A 32 1.66 6.28 0.44
N GLN A 33 1.11 6.94 -0.58
CA GLN A 33 0.07 7.97 -0.41
C GLN A 33 -1.29 7.40 0.06
N PHE A 34 -1.58 6.12 -0.19
CA PHE A 34 -2.76 5.42 0.37
C PHE A 34 -2.46 4.65 1.66
N MET A 35 -1.20 4.32 1.96
CA MET A 35 -0.75 3.63 3.18
C MET A 35 -0.74 4.54 4.40
N VAL A 36 -0.50 5.84 4.23
CA VAL A 36 -0.40 6.80 5.34
C VAL A 36 -1.74 7.52 5.53
N SER A 37 -2.78 6.77 5.88
CA SER A 37 -4.00 7.39 6.42
C SER A 37 -4.79 6.39 7.27
N SER A 38 -4.41 6.28 8.55
CA SER A 38 -5.31 6.36 9.71
C SER A 38 -4.59 5.90 10.98
N ASP A 39 -4.56 6.81 11.95
CA ASP A 39 -4.40 6.58 13.39
C ASP A 39 -3.26 5.65 13.85
N MET A 40 -2.09 6.25 14.05
CA MET A 40 -0.86 5.62 14.58
C MET A 40 -0.94 5.27 16.09
N THR A 41 -2.11 5.37 16.73
CA THR A 41 -2.26 5.11 18.17
C THR A 41 -2.39 3.62 18.54
N LYS A 42 -2.70 2.73 17.58
CA LYS A 42 -2.71 1.28 17.81
C LYS A 42 -1.32 0.66 17.64
N LYS A 43 -0.90 -0.14 18.62
CA LYS A 43 0.44 -0.78 18.73
C LYS A 43 0.91 -1.49 17.45
N ARG A 44 0.01 -1.97 16.58
CA ARG A 44 0.30 -2.57 15.26
C ARG A 44 -0.86 -2.25 14.30
N CYS A 45 -0.56 -1.64 13.15
CA CYS A 45 -1.55 -1.36 12.10
C CYS A 45 -1.19 -2.14 10.83
N TRP A 46 -2.17 -2.86 10.28
CA TRP A 46 -2.03 -3.64 9.05
C TRP A 46 -2.90 -3.05 7.95
N ASN A 47 -2.36 -3.00 6.74
CA ASN A 47 -3.09 -2.68 5.53
C ASN A 47 -2.84 -3.78 4.50
N ILE A 48 -3.92 -4.35 3.98
CA ILE A 48 -3.90 -5.46 3.04
C ILE A 48 -4.33 -4.97 1.68
N VAL A 49 -3.54 -5.35 0.68
CA VAL A 49 -3.81 -5.14 -0.73
C VAL A 49 -4.11 -6.47 -1.37
N ALA A 50 -5.29 -6.61 -1.94
CA ALA A 50 -5.73 -7.81 -2.64
C ALA A 50 -6.18 -7.48 -4.06
N THR A 51 -6.06 -8.46 -4.95
CA THR A 51 -6.62 -8.41 -6.30
C THR A 51 -7.68 -9.47 -6.47
N VAL A 52 -8.63 -9.22 -7.35
CA VAL A 52 -9.63 -10.19 -7.81
C VAL A 52 -9.95 -9.92 -9.28
N ASN A 53 -10.31 -10.96 -9.99
CA ASN A 53 -10.78 -10.91 -11.37
C ASN A 53 -12.31 -11.03 -11.40
N LEU A 54 -12.97 -10.02 -11.96
CA LEU A 54 -14.42 -9.99 -12.17
C LEU A 54 -14.87 -10.72 -13.44
N ASP A 55 -13.93 -11.18 -14.27
CA ASP A 55 -14.16 -12.05 -15.43
C ASP A 55 -15.16 -11.49 -16.46
N CYS A 56 -15.24 -10.17 -16.57
CA CYS A 56 -16.07 -9.48 -17.55
C CYS A 56 -15.49 -8.09 -17.87
N ARG A 57 -15.83 -7.56 -19.05
CA ARG A 57 -15.54 -6.17 -19.42
C ARG A 57 -16.51 -5.25 -18.69
N LEU A 58 -16.01 -4.11 -18.23
CA LEU A 58 -16.77 -3.15 -17.44
C LEU A 58 -16.76 -1.78 -18.12
N ASP A 59 -17.95 -1.20 -18.30
CA ASP A 59 -18.08 0.20 -18.68
C ASP A 59 -17.92 1.07 -17.42
N LEU A 60 -16.74 1.67 -17.30
CA LEU A 60 -16.37 2.51 -16.16
C LEU A 60 -17.22 3.79 -16.07
N LYS A 61 -17.69 4.33 -17.20
CA LYS A 61 -18.55 5.53 -17.20
C LYS A 61 -19.92 5.17 -16.64
N GLN A 62 -20.50 4.06 -17.08
CA GLN A 62 -21.78 3.58 -16.57
C GLN A 62 -21.70 3.30 -15.06
N ILE A 63 -20.64 2.62 -14.60
CA ILE A 63 -20.44 2.36 -13.16
C ILE A 63 -20.36 3.66 -12.37
N ALA A 64 -19.60 4.65 -12.83
CA ALA A 64 -19.44 5.93 -12.15
C ALA A 64 -20.74 6.74 -12.10
N LEU A 65 -21.56 6.68 -13.15
CA LEU A 65 -22.86 7.37 -13.20
C LEU A 65 -23.89 6.76 -12.25
N GLN A 66 -23.91 5.43 -12.12
CA GLN A 66 -24.93 4.73 -11.34
C GLN A 66 -24.54 4.54 -9.86
N ALA A 67 -23.24 4.44 -9.55
CA ALA A 67 -22.77 4.20 -8.19
C ALA A 67 -22.48 5.52 -7.45
N ARG A 68 -23.30 5.83 -6.44
CA ARG A 68 -23.17 7.06 -5.62
C ARG A 68 -21.82 7.22 -4.90
N ASN A 69 -21.11 6.11 -4.66
CA ASN A 69 -19.82 6.08 -3.95
C ASN A 69 -18.65 5.75 -4.89
N ALA A 70 -18.75 6.14 -6.17
CA ALA A 70 -17.74 5.92 -7.19
C ALA A 70 -17.21 7.25 -7.75
N GLU A 71 -15.90 7.36 -7.87
CA GLU A 71 -15.20 8.48 -8.49
C GLU A 71 -14.49 7.96 -9.75
N TYR A 72 -14.65 8.65 -10.88
CA TYR A 72 -13.96 8.31 -12.12
C TYR A 72 -13.49 9.56 -12.86
N ASN A 73 -12.19 9.65 -13.09
CA ASN A 73 -11.59 10.68 -13.92
C ASN A 73 -10.53 10.04 -14.82
N PRO A 74 -10.87 9.67 -16.08
CA PRO A 74 -9.96 8.95 -16.97
C PRO A 74 -8.70 9.73 -17.33
N LYS A 75 -8.73 11.07 -17.28
CA LYS A 75 -7.54 11.92 -17.52
C LYS A 75 -6.52 11.79 -16.38
N ARG A 76 -6.99 11.47 -15.17
CA ARG A 76 -6.15 11.30 -13.98
C ARG A 76 -5.76 9.85 -13.76
N PHE A 77 -6.71 8.92 -13.89
CA PHE A 77 -6.49 7.52 -13.58
C PHE A 77 -7.49 6.62 -14.32
N ALA A 78 -7.01 5.53 -14.90
CA ALA A 78 -7.78 4.65 -15.78
C ALA A 78 -8.67 3.62 -15.04
N ALA A 79 -9.07 3.92 -13.80
CA ALA A 79 -9.90 3.04 -12.97
C ALA A 79 -10.96 3.83 -12.21
N VAL A 80 -12.09 3.18 -11.94
CA VAL A 80 -13.12 3.70 -11.03
C VAL A 80 -12.65 3.46 -9.60
N ILE A 81 -12.70 4.49 -8.77
CA ILE A 81 -12.41 4.42 -7.34
C ILE A 81 -13.75 4.29 -6.63
N MET A 82 -13.99 3.15 -5.98
CA MET A 82 -15.21 2.90 -5.21
C MET A 82 -14.87 2.72 -3.73
N ARG A 83 -15.69 3.24 -2.82
CA ARG A 83 -15.46 3.15 -1.37
C ARG A 83 -16.66 2.59 -0.63
N ILE A 84 -16.41 1.73 0.35
CA ILE A 84 -17.42 1.25 1.31
C ILE A 84 -16.95 1.50 2.74
N ARG A 85 -17.91 1.64 3.66
CA ARG A 85 -17.64 1.94 5.08
C ARG A 85 -17.31 0.68 5.89
N GLU A 86 -17.84 -0.48 5.52
CA GLU A 86 -17.70 -1.70 6.31
C GLU A 86 -17.51 -2.95 5.42
N PRO A 87 -16.31 -3.57 5.43
CA PRO A 87 -15.05 -3.05 6.00
C PRO A 87 -14.61 -1.76 5.31
N LYS A 88 -14.09 -0.77 6.05
CA LYS A 88 -13.64 0.51 5.49
C LYS A 88 -12.50 0.27 4.50
N THR A 89 -12.83 0.32 3.21
CA THR A 89 -11.92 -0.09 2.14
C THR A 89 -12.12 0.78 0.91
N THR A 90 -11.19 0.70 -0.03
CA THR A 90 -11.29 1.33 -1.35
C THR A 90 -10.95 0.31 -2.42
N ALA A 91 -11.82 0.18 -3.41
CA ALA A 91 -11.59 -0.62 -4.60
C ALA A 91 -11.20 0.26 -5.80
N LEU A 92 -10.25 -0.23 -6.60
CA LEU A 92 -9.89 0.30 -7.90
C LEU A 92 -10.37 -0.71 -8.94
N ILE A 93 -11.33 -0.32 -9.77
CA ILE A 93 -11.99 -1.20 -10.72
C ILE A 93 -11.58 -0.77 -12.14
N PHE A 94 -10.98 -1.71 -12.87
CA PHE A 94 -10.47 -1.48 -14.23
C PHE A 94 -11.44 -2.00 -15.28
N ALA A 95 -11.42 -1.40 -16.47
CA ALA A 95 -12.29 -1.81 -17.59
C ALA A 95 -12.09 -3.27 -18.04
N SER A 96 -10.94 -3.87 -17.70
CA SER A 96 -10.62 -5.27 -17.94
C SER A 96 -11.34 -6.25 -17.02
N GLY A 97 -12.05 -5.77 -15.99
CA GLY A 97 -12.62 -6.61 -14.93
C GLY A 97 -11.64 -6.92 -13.79
N LYS A 98 -10.37 -6.52 -13.90
CA LYS A 98 -9.45 -6.56 -12.75
C LYS A 98 -9.92 -5.56 -11.70
N MET A 99 -9.87 -5.98 -10.43
CA MET A 99 -10.17 -5.12 -9.29
C MET A 99 -9.08 -5.26 -8.23
N VAL A 100 -8.64 -4.13 -7.70
CA VAL A 100 -7.71 -4.04 -6.55
C VAL A 100 -8.49 -3.54 -5.34
N CYS A 101 -8.40 -4.22 -4.21
CA CYS A 101 -9.01 -3.81 -2.94
C CYS A 101 -7.91 -3.47 -1.93
N THR A 102 -8.06 -2.32 -1.24
CA THR A 102 -7.10 -1.80 -0.26
C THR A 102 -7.80 -1.25 0.98
N GLY A 103 -7.06 -1.11 2.09
CA GLY A 103 -7.55 -0.51 3.34
C GLY A 103 -8.06 -1.53 4.37
N ALA A 104 -8.10 -2.81 4.01
CA ALA A 104 -8.53 -3.87 4.93
C ALA A 104 -7.44 -4.17 5.97
N LYS A 105 -7.87 -4.47 7.21
CA LYS A 105 -6.97 -4.79 8.33
C LYS A 105 -6.70 -6.29 8.52
N SER A 106 -7.50 -7.15 7.89
CA SER A 106 -7.34 -8.61 7.89
C SER A 106 -7.66 -9.20 6.50
N GLU A 107 -7.11 -10.38 6.21
CA GLU A 107 -7.28 -11.06 4.92
C GLU A 107 -8.76 -11.39 4.70
N GLU A 108 -9.44 -11.78 5.78
CA GLU A 108 -10.88 -12.04 5.82
C GLU A 108 -11.68 -10.79 5.47
N HIS A 109 -11.38 -9.65 6.10
CA HIS A 109 -12.01 -8.38 5.76
C HIS A 109 -11.71 -7.94 4.32
N SER A 110 -10.50 -8.20 3.82
CA SER A 110 -10.14 -7.92 2.44
C SER A 110 -10.96 -8.76 1.47
N LYS A 111 -11.14 -10.06 1.76
CA LYS A 111 -11.95 -10.98 0.96
C LYS A 111 -13.43 -10.58 1.00
N LEU A 112 -13.95 -10.27 2.19
CA LEU A 112 -15.32 -9.80 2.38
C LEU A 112 -15.60 -8.51 1.61
N ALA A 113 -14.72 -7.50 1.73
CA ALA A 113 -14.83 -6.25 1.00
C ALA A 113 -14.81 -6.46 -0.51
N SER A 114 -13.85 -7.25 -1.03
CA SER A 114 -13.80 -7.61 -2.45
C SER A 114 -15.09 -8.29 -2.94
N ARG A 115 -15.70 -9.17 -2.13
CA ARG A 115 -17.00 -9.78 -2.47
C ARG A 115 -18.14 -8.77 -2.47
N LYS A 116 -18.15 -7.81 -1.53
CA LYS A 116 -19.13 -6.71 -1.50
C LYS A 116 -19.01 -5.85 -2.76
N TYR A 117 -17.81 -5.49 -3.19
CA TYR A 117 -17.60 -4.75 -4.44
C TYR A 117 -18.07 -5.54 -5.66
N ALA A 118 -17.71 -6.82 -5.77
CA ALA A 118 -18.19 -7.68 -6.86
C ALA A 118 -19.73 -7.74 -6.90
N ARG A 119 -20.38 -7.82 -5.72
CA ARG A 119 -21.84 -7.82 -5.61
C ARG A 119 -22.46 -6.48 -6.02
N ILE A 120 -21.81 -5.34 -5.73
CA ILE A 120 -22.25 -4.03 -6.22
C ILE A 120 -22.23 -4.02 -7.73
N ILE A 121 -21.13 -4.46 -8.35
CA ILE A 121 -21.00 -4.52 -9.81
C ILE A 121 -22.06 -5.43 -10.44
N GLN A 122 -22.38 -6.57 -9.83
CA GLN A 122 -23.50 -7.42 -10.27
C GLN A 122 -24.85 -6.70 -10.22
N LYS A 123 -25.12 -5.92 -9.16
CA LYS A 123 -26.37 -5.16 -9.02
C LYS A 123 -26.50 -4.02 -10.04
N LEU A 124 -25.40 -3.57 -10.62
CA LEU A 124 -25.38 -2.58 -11.71
C LEU A 124 -25.63 -3.22 -13.10
N GLY A 125 -25.87 -4.54 -13.15
CA GLY A 125 -26.20 -5.26 -14.39
C GLY A 125 -25.01 -5.91 -15.10
N PHE A 126 -23.81 -5.87 -14.53
CA PHE A 126 -22.65 -6.53 -15.11
C PHE A 126 -22.55 -8.00 -14.67
N PRO A 127 -22.20 -8.95 -15.56
CA PRO A 127 -22.08 -10.37 -15.24
C PRO A 127 -20.76 -10.70 -14.50
N ALA A 128 -20.47 -9.96 -13.43
CA ALA A 128 -19.23 -10.09 -12.67
C ALA A 128 -19.17 -11.40 -11.87
N LYS A 129 -18.01 -12.06 -11.93
CA LYS A 129 -17.67 -13.25 -11.13
C LYS A 129 -16.64 -12.90 -10.06
N PHE A 130 -16.34 -13.84 -9.18
CA PHE A 130 -15.30 -13.66 -8.16
C PHE A 130 -14.23 -14.73 -8.37
N LYS A 131 -13.24 -14.42 -9.21
CA LYS A 131 -12.15 -15.33 -9.58
C LYS A 131 -10.79 -14.80 -9.13
N ASP A 132 -9.83 -15.71 -8.93
CA ASP A 132 -8.41 -15.39 -8.72
C ASP A 132 -8.16 -14.39 -7.58
N PHE A 133 -8.91 -14.50 -6.48
CA PHE A 133 -8.67 -13.66 -5.31
C PHE A 133 -7.29 -13.98 -4.73
N LYS A 134 -6.45 -12.96 -4.62
CA LYS A 134 -5.07 -13.10 -4.15
C LYS A 134 -4.65 -11.90 -3.32
N ILE A 135 -4.01 -12.16 -2.18
CA ILE A 135 -3.28 -11.13 -1.43
C ILE A 135 -2.01 -10.80 -2.20
N GLN A 136 -1.84 -9.52 -2.53
CA GLN A 136 -0.68 -9.02 -3.28
C GLN A 136 0.37 -8.43 -2.35
N ASN A 137 -0.06 -7.78 -1.28
CA ASN A 137 0.84 -7.14 -0.33
C ASN A 137 0.15 -6.98 1.04
N ILE A 138 0.92 -7.17 2.10
CA ILE A 138 0.59 -6.84 3.47
C ILE A 138 1.59 -5.78 3.93
N VAL A 139 1.05 -4.64 4.36
CA VAL A 139 1.83 -3.53 4.88
C VAL A 139 1.58 -3.45 6.38
N GLY A 140 2.66 -3.54 7.15
CA GLY A 140 2.65 -3.35 8.59
C GLY A 140 3.22 -2.00 8.98
N SER A 141 2.71 -1.42 10.06
CA SER A 141 3.39 -0.35 10.77
C SER A 141 3.44 -0.62 12.26
N CYS A 142 4.59 -0.32 12.86
CA CYS A 142 4.86 -0.43 14.28
C CYS A 142 5.73 0.75 14.74
N ASP A 143 5.86 0.88 16.06
CA ASP A 143 6.64 1.93 16.70
C ASP A 143 7.44 1.29 17.84
N VAL A 144 8.78 1.38 17.77
CA VAL A 144 9.68 0.82 18.79
C VAL A 144 9.78 1.69 20.04
N LYS A 145 9.16 2.89 20.03
CA LYS A 145 9.07 3.81 21.18
C LYS A 145 10.41 4.38 21.65
N PHE A 146 11.42 4.39 20.80
CA PHE A 146 12.66 5.11 21.02
C PHE A 146 13.25 5.67 19.72
N PRO A 147 13.95 6.82 19.77
CA PRO A 147 14.59 7.39 18.60
C PRO A 147 15.80 6.55 18.14
N ILE A 148 16.02 6.50 16.83
CA ILE A 148 17.06 5.67 16.18
C ILE A 148 18.08 6.57 15.47
N ARG A 149 19.36 6.24 15.59
CA ARG A 149 20.48 6.88 14.86
C ARG A 149 20.63 6.24 13.48
N LEU A 150 19.88 6.76 12.51
CA LEU A 150 19.83 6.23 11.15
C LEU A 150 21.17 6.34 10.41
N GLU A 151 21.97 7.38 10.67
CA GLU A 151 23.27 7.56 10.04
C GLU A 151 24.21 6.38 10.38
N GLY A 152 24.26 6.00 11.65
CA GLY A 152 25.06 4.86 12.11
C GLY A 152 24.54 3.53 11.56
N LEU A 153 23.22 3.36 11.50
CA LEU A 153 22.61 2.17 10.92
C LEU A 153 22.92 2.04 9.43
N ALA A 154 22.81 3.14 8.68
CA ALA A 154 23.12 3.19 7.25
C ALA A 154 24.59 2.87 6.98
N TYR A 155 25.50 3.39 7.81
CA TYR A 155 26.93 3.14 7.69
C TYR A 155 27.25 1.65 7.91
N SER A 156 26.81 1.08 9.03
CA SER A 156 27.11 -0.32 9.37
C SER A 156 26.38 -1.34 8.49
N HIS A 157 25.16 -1.02 8.02
CA HIS A 157 24.33 -1.91 7.19
C HIS A 157 24.20 -1.40 5.75
N GLY A 158 25.22 -0.74 5.21
CA GLY A 158 25.16 -0.10 3.88
C GLY A 158 24.79 -1.03 2.74
N ALA A 159 25.17 -2.32 2.81
CA ALA A 159 24.79 -3.32 1.81
C ALA A 159 23.27 -3.59 1.73
N PHE A 160 22.53 -3.26 2.79
CA PHE A 160 21.09 -3.48 2.90
C PHE A 160 20.30 -2.17 3.01
N SER A 161 20.99 -1.05 3.24
CA SER A 161 20.38 0.22 3.65
C SER A 161 20.61 1.30 2.61
N SER A 162 19.61 2.17 2.43
CA SER A 162 19.74 3.40 1.66
C SER A 162 19.12 4.54 2.48
N TYR A 163 19.92 5.55 2.80
CA TYR A 163 19.48 6.68 3.61
C TYR A 163 20.00 7.99 2.99
N GLU A 164 19.08 8.73 2.38
CA GLU A 164 19.34 10.01 1.72
C GLU A 164 18.30 11.00 2.24
N PRO A 165 18.53 11.64 3.41
CA PRO A 165 17.52 12.42 4.12
C PRO A 165 16.96 13.60 3.31
N GLU A 166 17.75 14.13 2.36
CA GLU A 166 17.31 15.19 1.43
C GLU A 166 16.25 14.70 0.43
N LEU A 167 16.31 13.42 0.04
CA LEU A 167 15.37 12.81 -0.89
C LEU A 167 14.18 12.15 -0.16
N PHE A 168 14.45 11.50 0.97
CA PHE A 168 13.44 10.80 1.76
C PHE A 168 13.83 10.73 3.25
N PRO A 169 12.94 11.13 4.18
CA PRO A 169 13.27 11.27 5.60
C PRO A 169 13.46 9.95 6.38
N GLY A 170 13.30 8.79 5.74
CA GLY A 170 13.45 7.48 6.36
C GLY A 170 14.57 6.66 5.75
N LEU A 171 15.14 5.73 6.50
CA LEU A 171 16.08 4.73 5.98
C LEU A 171 15.30 3.58 5.33
N ILE A 172 15.69 3.23 4.10
CA ILE A 172 15.15 2.08 3.38
C ILE A 172 16.05 0.87 3.67
N TYR A 173 15.53 -0.12 4.39
CA TYR A 173 16.23 -1.36 4.69
C TYR A 173 15.67 -2.52 3.89
N ARG A 174 16.51 -3.20 3.11
CA ARG A 174 16.13 -4.33 2.25
C ARG A 174 16.57 -5.64 2.90
N MET A 175 15.65 -6.27 3.63
CA MET A 175 15.88 -7.56 4.26
C MET A 175 15.82 -8.68 3.20
N LYS A 176 16.80 -9.58 3.22
CA LYS A 176 16.84 -10.73 2.29
C LYS A 176 15.90 -11.86 2.72
N GLN A 177 15.84 -12.16 4.02
CA GLN A 177 15.06 -13.27 4.57
C GLN A 177 14.30 -12.81 5.85
N PRO A 178 12.95 -12.77 5.83
CA PRO A 178 12.09 -12.82 4.64
C PRO A 178 12.35 -11.62 3.71
N LYS A 179 11.96 -11.73 2.43
CA LYS A 179 12.18 -10.68 1.43
C LYS A 179 11.22 -9.51 1.66
N ILE A 180 11.61 -8.60 2.56
CA ILE A 180 10.80 -7.47 3.03
C ILE A 180 11.59 -6.16 2.91
N VAL A 181 10.88 -5.07 2.61
CA VAL A 181 11.42 -3.72 2.67
C VAL A 181 10.87 -3.04 3.91
N LEU A 182 11.76 -2.47 4.72
CA LEU A 182 11.42 -1.69 5.90
C LEU A 182 11.76 -0.23 5.64
N LEU A 183 10.87 0.67 6.05
CA LEU A 183 11.11 2.11 6.11
C LEU A 183 11.22 2.47 7.59
N ILE A 184 12.42 2.85 8.01
CA ILE A 184 12.75 3.13 9.42
C ILE A 184 12.92 4.63 9.58
N PHE A 185 12.17 5.24 10.49
CA PHE A 185 12.23 6.67 10.75
C PHE A 185 13.00 6.98 12.03
N VAL A 186 13.62 8.16 12.09
CA VAL A 186 14.37 8.65 13.26
C VAL A 186 13.52 8.58 14.54
N SER A 187 12.21 8.74 14.43
CA SER A 187 11.28 8.68 15.56
C SER A 187 11.07 7.28 16.17
N GLY A 188 11.62 6.22 15.57
CA GLY A 188 11.33 4.83 15.96
C GLY A 188 10.08 4.23 15.31
N LYS A 189 9.42 4.97 14.42
CA LYS A 189 8.33 4.42 13.60
C LYS A 189 8.92 3.58 12.47
N ILE A 190 8.27 2.46 12.18
CA ILE A 190 8.70 1.52 11.15
C ILE A 190 7.49 1.16 10.29
N VAL A 191 7.71 1.07 8.98
CA VAL A 191 6.76 0.53 8.01
C VAL A 191 7.40 -0.68 7.33
N LEU A 192 6.70 -1.81 7.32
CA LEU A 192 7.12 -3.04 6.67
C LEU A 192 6.23 -3.29 5.46
N THR A 193 6.79 -3.60 4.30
CA THR A 193 6.04 -3.85 3.06
C THR A 193 6.72 -4.91 2.20
N GLY A 194 5.94 -5.60 1.37
CA GLY A 194 6.39 -6.68 0.50
C GLY A 194 6.01 -8.08 0.99
N ALA A 195 5.37 -8.18 2.15
CA ALA A 195 4.91 -9.45 2.70
C ALA A 195 3.67 -9.95 1.94
N LYS A 196 3.59 -11.26 1.74
CA LYS A 196 2.37 -11.96 1.28
C LYS A 196 1.63 -12.63 2.42
N TYR A 197 2.37 -12.99 3.48
CA TYR A 197 1.86 -13.65 4.67
C TYR A 197 2.16 -12.79 5.90
N ARG A 198 1.25 -12.79 6.89
CA ARG A 198 1.39 -11.94 8.08
C ARG A 198 2.60 -12.35 8.92
N GLU A 199 2.92 -13.63 8.89
CA GLU A 199 4.07 -14.25 9.55
C GLU A 199 5.38 -13.61 9.08
N GLU A 200 5.52 -13.32 7.77
CA GLU A 200 6.71 -12.66 7.22
C GLU A 200 6.92 -11.26 7.83
N THR A 201 5.85 -10.51 8.10
CA THR A 201 5.97 -9.23 8.78
C THR A 201 6.38 -9.35 10.24
N TYR A 202 5.97 -10.42 10.95
CA TYR A 202 6.40 -10.65 12.32
C TYR A 202 7.87 -11.04 12.38
N THR A 203 8.28 -12.01 11.57
CA THR A 203 9.69 -12.44 11.48
C THR A 203 10.61 -11.29 11.05
N ALA A 204 10.20 -10.46 10.09
CA ALA A 204 10.98 -9.29 9.69
C ALA A 204 11.17 -8.29 10.83
N PHE A 205 10.14 -8.10 11.66
CA PHE A 205 10.24 -7.22 12.82
C PHE A 205 11.15 -7.82 13.91
N GLU A 206 11.01 -9.11 14.20
CA GLU A 206 11.86 -9.82 15.17
C GLU A 206 13.34 -9.79 14.78
N ASN A 207 13.63 -9.94 13.48
CA ASN A 207 14.99 -9.89 12.96
C ASN A 207 15.62 -8.50 13.07
N ILE A 208 14.85 -7.42 12.83
CA ILE A 208 15.39 -6.06 12.83
C ILE A 208 15.43 -5.43 14.23
N TYR A 209 14.53 -5.82 15.13
CA TYR A 209 14.42 -5.23 16.46
C TYR A 209 15.72 -5.18 17.28
N PRO A 210 16.51 -6.27 17.41
CA PRO A 210 17.78 -6.23 18.14
C PRO A 210 18.76 -5.24 17.50
N VAL A 211 18.86 -5.24 16.16
CA VAL A 211 19.70 -4.29 15.41
C VAL A 211 19.29 -2.85 15.75
N LEU A 212 18.00 -2.51 15.71
CA LEU A 212 17.55 -1.14 16.01
C LEU A 212 17.85 -0.71 17.44
N THR A 213 17.86 -1.66 18.39
CA THR A 213 18.16 -1.40 19.80
C THR A 213 19.60 -0.94 19.97
N GLU A 214 20.55 -1.48 19.20
CA GLU A 214 21.97 -1.05 19.21
C GLU A 214 22.15 0.40 18.73
N TYR A 215 21.27 0.88 17.85
CA TYR A 215 21.29 2.25 17.32
C TYR A 215 20.32 3.20 18.04
N ARG A 216 19.84 2.83 19.23
CA ARG A 216 18.99 3.71 20.05
C ARG A 216 19.75 4.99 20.42
N LYS A 217 19.17 6.16 20.12
CA LYS A 217 19.71 7.44 20.61
C LYS A 217 19.49 7.53 22.12
N SER A 218 20.55 7.79 22.87
CA SER A 218 20.43 8.16 24.28
C SER A 218 19.67 9.49 24.36
N GLN A 219 18.60 9.53 25.13
CA GLN A 219 17.94 10.78 25.49
C GLN A 219 18.88 11.49 26.47
N ARG A 220 19.68 12.43 25.97
CA ARG A 220 20.32 13.44 26.81
C ARG A 220 19.37 14.62 26.90
#